data_AF-A0AAV0XHF8-F1
#
_entry.id   AF-A0AAV0XHF8-F1
#
_cell.length_a   1.000
_cell.length_b   1.000
_cell.length_c   1.000
_cell.angle_alpha   90.00
_cell.angle_beta   90.00
_cell.angle_gamma   90.00
#
_symmetry.space_group_name_H-M   'P 1'
#
loop_
_entity.id
_entity.type
_entity.pdbx_description
1 polymer ?
#
loop_
_entity_poly.entity_id
_entity_poly.type
_entity_poly.pdbx_seq_one_letter_code
_entity_poly.pdbx_strand_id
1 'polypeptide(L)'
;MLGVPAKRHDGRYKTASMFLSNNRLTSGLNDIRLLVDKLLWQPNALCWLDLSHNQLTDLSDELLGFPNLSTLYLHHNRLASLCAVARINRMPKLRSVTLKNNPMAEYRGYRTVVLFVLDHITRLDFVSVTESERRLLSSPKLIENYLKRQKS
;
A
#
# COMPACT_ATOMS: atom_id res chain seq x y z
N MET A 1 -13.51 4.14 27.36
CA MET A 1 -13.20 4.69 26.02
C MET A 1 -11.92 4.01 25.53
N LEU A 2 -12.04 2.77 25.05
CA LEU A 2 -10.90 1.94 24.65
C LEU A 2 -10.51 2.27 23.20
N GLY A 3 -9.23 2.53 22.94
CA GLY A 3 -8.68 2.54 21.58
C GLY A 3 -8.12 3.88 21.06
N VAL A 4 -8.24 4.99 21.80
CA VAL A 4 -7.55 6.23 21.40
C VAL A 4 -6.09 6.19 21.91
N PRO A 5 -5.08 6.35 21.04
CA PRO A 5 -3.69 6.35 21.47
C PRO A 5 -3.39 7.44 22.50
N ALA A 6 -2.48 7.17 23.43
CA ALA A 6 -2.04 8.16 24.40
C ALA A 6 -1.44 9.39 23.70
N LYS A 7 -1.66 10.58 24.25
CA LYS A 7 -1.05 11.83 23.78
C LYS A 7 0.12 12.25 24.67
N ARG A 8 1.08 12.98 24.09
CA ARG A 8 2.08 13.76 24.82
C ARG A 8 1.47 15.09 25.27
N HIS A 9 2.20 15.81 26.14
CA HIS A 9 1.82 17.15 26.59
C HIS A 9 1.70 18.17 25.44
N ASP A 10 2.39 17.94 24.32
CA ASP A 10 2.33 18.76 23.10
C ASP A 10 1.16 18.36 22.16
N GLY A 11 0.27 17.48 22.61
CA GLY A 11 -0.92 17.05 21.85
C GLY A 11 -0.66 15.93 20.83
N ARG A 12 0.59 15.55 20.56
CA ARG A 12 0.93 14.51 19.58
C ARG A 12 0.66 13.10 20.10
N TYR A 13 0.19 12.23 19.22
CA TYR A 13 -0.16 10.85 19.53
C TYR A 13 1.08 9.94 19.61
N LYS A 14 1.09 9.07 20.62
CA LYS A 14 2.05 7.97 20.80
C LYS A 14 1.52 6.72 20.10
N THR A 15 1.65 6.68 18.78
CA THR A 15 1.19 5.56 17.94
C THR A 15 2.15 5.34 16.78
N ALA A 16 2.17 4.11 16.26
CA ALA A 16 2.83 3.72 15.01
C ALA A 16 1.80 3.43 13.90
N SER A 17 0.51 3.63 14.18
CA SER A 17 -0.57 3.40 13.25
C SER A 17 -1.38 4.67 13.04
N MET A 18 -1.75 4.93 11.79
CA MET A 18 -2.64 6.03 11.43
C MET A 18 -3.74 5.51 10.50
N PHE A 19 -4.99 5.68 10.91
CA PHE A 19 -6.15 5.24 10.15
C PHE A 19 -6.90 6.46 9.62
N LEU A 20 -6.86 6.61 8.30
CA LEU A 20 -7.54 7.66 7.53
C LEU A 20 -8.59 7.07 6.59
N SER A 21 -9.07 5.87 6.89
CA SER A 21 -10.09 5.21 6.09
C SER A 21 -11.44 5.89 6.17
N ASN A 22 -12.29 5.69 5.16
CA ASN A 22 -13.63 6.26 5.05
C ASN A 22 -13.64 7.80 5.01
N ASN A 23 -12.69 8.38 4.29
CA ASN A 23 -12.61 9.81 4.05
C ASN A 23 -12.82 10.15 2.56
N ARG A 24 -12.65 11.42 2.21
CA ARG A 24 -12.71 11.93 0.83
C ARG A 24 -11.33 12.33 0.34
N LEU A 25 -10.28 11.62 0.77
CA LEU A 25 -8.92 11.89 0.30
C LEU A 25 -8.87 11.59 -1.20
N THR A 26 -8.44 12.59 -1.96
CA THR A 26 -8.28 12.51 -3.41
C THR A 26 -6.80 12.69 -3.74
N SER A 27 -6.45 12.59 -5.03
CA SER A 27 -5.09 12.82 -5.54
C SER A 27 -4.03 11.88 -4.93
N GLY A 28 -2.76 12.31 -4.92
CA GLY A 28 -1.59 11.49 -4.56
C GLY A 28 -1.17 11.51 -3.09
N LEU A 29 -1.84 12.25 -2.22
CA LEU A 29 -1.40 12.46 -0.81
C LEU A 29 -0.11 13.30 -0.65
N ASN A 30 0.08 14.34 -1.46
CA ASN A 30 1.31 15.14 -1.47
C ASN A 30 1.69 15.75 -0.11
N ASP A 31 0.74 15.91 0.83
CA ASP A 31 0.98 16.49 2.15
C ASP A 31 0.93 15.47 3.31
N ILE A 32 0.87 14.17 3.02
CA ILE A 32 0.71 13.14 4.07
C ILE A 32 1.84 13.17 5.08
N ARG A 33 3.06 13.47 4.62
CA ARG A 33 4.22 13.56 5.51
C ARG A 33 4.05 14.69 6.52
N LEU A 34 3.61 15.86 6.05
CA LEU A 34 3.34 17.02 6.91
C LEU A 34 2.25 16.72 7.95
N LEU A 35 1.19 16.02 7.55
CA LEU A 35 0.13 15.59 8.47
C LEU A 35 0.67 14.66 9.56
N VAL A 36 1.45 13.65 9.17
CA VAL A 36 2.06 12.69 10.11
C VAL A 36 3.03 13.39 11.07
N ASP A 37 3.87 14.30 10.55
CA ASP A 37 4.82 15.07 11.36
C ASP A 37 4.15 15.93 12.43
N LYS A 38 2.97 16.48 12.11
CA LYS A 38 2.16 17.27 13.05
C LYS A 38 1.43 16.39 14.08
N LEU A 39 0.97 15.21 13.71
CA LEU A 39 0.11 14.39 14.56
C LEU A 39 0.86 13.38 15.43
N LEU A 40 1.94 12.78 14.92
CA LEU A 40 2.64 11.70 15.61
C LEU A 40 3.86 12.22 16.35
N TRP A 41 4.09 11.71 17.56
CA TRP A 41 5.31 12.00 18.30
C TRP A 41 6.55 11.47 17.56
N GLN A 42 6.45 10.25 17.02
CA GLN A 42 7.53 9.64 16.23
C GLN A 42 7.04 9.33 14.82
N PRO A 43 7.03 10.32 13.91
CA PRO A 43 6.56 10.14 12.53
C PRO A 43 7.24 8.98 11.79
N ASN A 44 8.54 8.83 12.00
CA ASN A 44 9.32 7.75 11.39
C ASN A 44 9.00 6.37 11.96
N ALA A 45 8.30 6.27 13.10
CA ALA A 45 7.86 5.00 13.66
C ALA A 45 6.56 4.48 13.02
N LEU A 46 5.91 5.26 12.14
CA LEU A 46 4.69 4.84 11.44
C LEU A 46 4.96 3.52 10.68
N CYS A 47 4.28 2.46 11.09
CA CYS A 47 4.39 1.12 10.53
C CYS A 47 3.09 0.66 9.85
N TRP A 48 1.95 1.26 10.18
CA TRP A 48 0.66 0.94 9.58
C TRP A 48 -0.09 2.21 9.17
N LEU A 49 -0.37 2.33 7.88
CA LEU A 49 -1.19 3.38 7.31
C LEU A 49 -2.42 2.76 6.63
N ASP A 50 -3.61 3.12 7.12
CA ASP A 50 -4.87 2.75 6.49
C ASP A 50 -5.46 3.93 5.72
N LEU A 51 -5.50 3.79 4.40
CA LEU A 51 -6.07 4.75 3.44
C LEU A 51 -7.23 4.14 2.66
N SER A 52 -7.79 3.02 3.13
CA SER A 52 -8.90 2.34 2.48
C SER A 52 -10.16 3.20 2.44
N HIS A 53 -11.09 2.91 1.52
CA HIS A 53 -12.34 3.66 1.41
C HIS A 53 -12.12 5.18 1.25
N ASN A 54 -11.29 5.55 0.30
CA ASN A 54 -11.02 6.93 -0.11
C ASN A 54 -11.22 7.07 -1.63
N GLN A 55 -10.69 8.13 -2.24
CA GLN A 55 -10.83 8.44 -3.67
C GLN A 55 -9.46 8.67 -4.32
N LEU A 56 -8.42 7.99 -3.84
CA LEU A 56 -7.05 8.13 -4.33
C LEU A 56 -6.94 7.62 -5.76
N THR A 57 -6.35 8.44 -6.63
CA THR A 57 -6.10 8.10 -8.05
C THR A 57 -4.64 7.83 -8.32
N ASP A 58 -3.75 8.32 -7.46
CA ASP A 58 -2.31 8.11 -7.50
C ASP A 58 -1.77 8.04 -6.06
N LEU A 59 -0.48 7.78 -5.93
CA LEU A 59 0.29 7.87 -4.68
C LEU A 59 1.45 8.86 -4.91
N SER A 60 1.90 9.56 -3.89
CA SER A 60 3.00 10.54 -3.99
C SER A 60 4.31 9.93 -3.48
N ASP A 61 5.43 10.55 -3.82
CA ASP A 61 6.75 10.12 -3.34
C ASP A 61 6.93 10.41 -1.83
N GLU A 62 6.05 11.20 -1.24
CA GLU A 62 6.01 11.55 0.18
C GLU A 62 5.70 10.33 1.05
N LEU A 63 5.02 9.31 0.50
CA LEU A 63 4.88 8.01 1.15
C LEU A 63 6.22 7.29 1.36
N LEU A 64 7.21 7.56 0.51
CA LEU A 64 8.56 6.99 0.65
C LEU A 64 9.29 7.56 1.87
N GLY A 65 8.81 8.68 2.42
CA GLY A 65 9.29 9.27 3.66
C GLY A 65 8.94 8.49 4.93
N PHE A 66 8.29 7.33 4.84
CA PHE A 66 7.97 6.46 5.99
C PHE A 66 8.81 5.17 5.99
N PRO A 67 10.05 5.21 6.52
CA PRO A 67 11.02 4.12 6.40
C PRO A 67 10.61 2.83 7.13
N ASN A 68 9.67 2.93 8.08
CA ASN A 68 9.17 1.80 8.87
C ASN A 68 7.80 1.28 8.44
N LEU A 69 7.20 1.85 7.38
CA LEU A 69 5.88 1.41 6.93
C LEU A 69 5.95 -0.02 6.41
N SER A 70 5.20 -0.90 7.07
CA SER A 70 5.13 -2.34 6.75
C SER A 70 3.75 -2.76 6.25
N THR A 71 2.71 -2.03 6.64
CA THR A 71 1.32 -2.27 6.26
C THR A 71 0.70 -1.02 5.65
N LEU A 72 0.22 -1.15 4.41
CA LEU A 72 -0.43 -0.07 3.68
C LEU A 72 -1.76 -0.57 3.09
N TYR A 73 -2.87 -0.01 3.56
CA TYR A 73 -4.18 -0.37 3.04
C TYR A 73 -4.68 0.67 2.03
N LEU A 74 -4.99 0.23 0.81
CA LEU A 74 -5.45 1.07 -0.30
C LEU A 74 -6.70 0.50 -0.99
N HIS A 75 -7.32 -0.56 -0.45
CA HIS A 75 -8.55 -1.13 -1.00
C HIS A 75 -9.70 -0.10 -0.98
N HIS A 76 -10.63 -0.21 -1.93
CA HIS A 76 -11.70 0.80 -2.14
C HIS A 76 -11.15 2.22 -2.37
N ASN A 77 -10.36 2.38 -3.43
CA ASN A 77 -9.89 3.67 -3.96
C ASN A 77 -10.13 3.73 -5.48
N ARG A 78 -9.51 4.67 -6.18
CA ARG A 78 -9.65 4.89 -7.63
C ARG A 78 -8.31 4.71 -8.39
N LEU A 79 -7.43 3.84 -7.88
CA LEU A 79 -6.14 3.55 -8.51
C LEU A 79 -6.35 2.77 -9.81
N ALA A 80 -6.12 3.42 -10.95
CA ALA A 80 -6.47 2.88 -12.26
C ALA A 80 -5.34 2.09 -12.93
N SER A 81 -4.10 2.22 -12.47
CA SER A 81 -2.95 1.56 -13.11
C SER A 81 -1.89 1.12 -12.10
N LEU A 82 -1.02 0.20 -12.52
CA LEU A 82 0.14 -0.21 -11.74
C LEU A 82 1.15 0.94 -11.54
N CYS A 83 1.25 1.87 -12.50
CA CYS A 83 2.10 3.04 -12.36
C CYS A 83 1.73 3.87 -11.13
N ALA A 84 0.44 3.89 -10.78
CA ALA A 84 -0.06 4.60 -9.60
C ALA A 84 0.47 4.05 -8.27
N VAL A 85 0.99 2.80 -8.26
CA VAL A 85 1.46 2.13 -7.05
C VAL A 85 2.91 1.67 -7.11
N ALA A 86 3.52 1.60 -8.31
CA ALA A 86 4.86 1.04 -8.50
C ALA A 86 5.95 1.68 -7.62
N ARG A 87 5.83 2.99 -7.33
CA ARG A 87 6.79 3.71 -6.47
C ARG A 87 6.91 3.12 -5.06
N ILE A 88 5.85 2.52 -4.51
CA ILE A 88 5.89 1.91 -3.17
C ILE A 88 6.81 0.68 -3.12
N ASN A 89 7.26 0.17 -4.28
CA ASN A 89 8.29 -0.86 -4.32
C ASN A 89 9.64 -0.39 -3.72
N ARG A 90 9.87 0.93 -3.64
CA ARG A 90 11.06 1.53 -3.04
C ARG A 90 11.04 1.50 -1.50
N MET A 91 9.95 1.03 -0.88
CA MET A 91 9.77 1.04 0.58
C MET A 91 10.29 -0.27 1.20
N PRO A 92 11.48 -0.28 1.83
CA PRO A 92 12.22 -1.52 2.12
C PRO A 92 11.53 -2.43 3.14
N LYS A 93 10.67 -1.87 3.99
CA LYS A 93 9.95 -2.59 5.05
C LYS A 93 8.51 -2.92 4.70
N LEU A 94 8.03 -2.54 3.50
CA LEU A 94 6.66 -2.84 3.10
C LEU A 94 6.47 -4.35 2.94
N ARG A 95 5.44 -4.89 3.57
CA ARG A 95 5.16 -6.34 3.59
C ARG A 95 3.71 -6.66 3.27
N SER A 96 2.78 -5.81 3.65
CA SER A 96 1.34 -6.02 3.46
C SER A 96 0.73 -4.85 2.70
N VAL A 97 0.13 -5.14 1.56
CA VAL A 97 -0.57 -4.16 0.71
C VAL A 97 -1.97 -4.68 0.37
N THR A 98 -2.96 -3.79 0.33
CA THR A 98 -4.30 -4.11 -0.19
C THR A 98 -4.65 -3.13 -1.30
N LEU A 99 -5.18 -3.65 -2.40
CA LEU A 99 -5.46 -2.91 -3.63
C LEU A 99 -6.78 -3.37 -4.27
N LYS A 100 -7.44 -4.42 -3.76
CA LYS A 100 -8.79 -4.82 -4.16
C LYS A 100 -9.77 -3.65 -4.18
N ASN A 101 -10.78 -3.74 -5.05
CA ASN A 101 -11.78 -2.69 -5.25
C ASN A 101 -11.15 -1.35 -5.67
N ASN A 102 -10.11 -1.42 -6.50
CA ASN A 102 -9.62 -0.33 -7.34
C ASN A 102 -9.78 -0.74 -8.81
N PRO A 103 -9.91 0.18 -9.77
CA PRO A 103 -10.05 -0.17 -11.19
C PRO A 103 -8.89 -1.04 -11.71
N MET A 104 -7.66 -0.85 -11.21
CA MET A 104 -6.52 -1.70 -11.56
C MET A 104 -6.65 -3.17 -11.11
N ALA A 105 -7.58 -3.49 -10.20
CA ALA A 105 -7.78 -4.83 -9.69
C ALA A 105 -8.85 -5.64 -10.45
N GLU A 106 -9.47 -5.06 -11.49
CA GLU A 106 -10.56 -5.70 -12.24
C GLU A 106 -10.08 -6.69 -13.30
N TYR A 107 -8.86 -6.52 -13.83
CA TYR A 107 -8.39 -7.37 -14.93
C TYR A 107 -7.81 -8.70 -14.44
N ARG A 108 -8.00 -9.73 -15.28
CA ARG A 108 -7.50 -11.08 -15.05
C ARG A 108 -5.96 -11.09 -15.03
N GLY A 109 -5.37 -11.56 -13.93
CA GLY A 109 -3.91 -11.56 -13.73
C GLY A 109 -3.37 -10.39 -12.92
N TYR A 110 -4.22 -9.49 -12.41
CA TYR A 110 -3.85 -8.40 -11.50
C TYR A 110 -2.87 -8.83 -10.39
N ARG A 111 -3.18 -9.91 -9.67
CA ARG A 111 -2.33 -10.42 -8.58
C ARG A 111 -0.91 -10.73 -9.07
N THR A 112 -0.78 -11.44 -10.18
CA THR A 112 0.52 -11.81 -10.77
C THR A 112 1.32 -10.56 -11.11
N VAL A 113 0.71 -9.56 -11.75
CA VAL A 113 1.43 -8.35 -12.15
C VAL A 113 1.81 -7.49 -10.95
N VAL A 114 0.93 -7.34 -9.96
CA VAL A 114 1.27 -6.64 -8.71
C VAL A 114 2.42 -7.33 -8.00
N LEU A 115 2.42 -8.65 -7.89
CA LEU A 115 3.51 -9.38 -7.22
C LEU A 115 4.82 -9.37 -8.00
N PHE A 116 4.77 -9.21 -9.32
CA PHE A 116 5.95 -8.97 -10.16
C PHE A 116 6.55 -7.59 -9.91
N VAL A 117 5.72 -6.55 -9.78
CA VAL A 117 6.17 -5.17 -9.53
C VAL A 117 6.57 -4.96 -8.06
N LEU A 118 5.79 -5.49 -7.12
CA LEU A 118 6.01 -5.46 -5.68
C LEU A 118 6.63 -6.79 -5.24
N ASP A 119 7.90 -6.95 -5.57
CA ASP A 119 8.63 -8.23 -5.51
C ASP A 119 8.95 -8.72 -4.09
N HIS A 120 8.89 -7.84 -3.09
CA HIS A 120 9.29 -8.13 -1.71
C HIS A 120 8.13 -8.18 -0.70
N ILE A 121 6.90 -7.86 -1.12
CA ILE A 121 5.74 -7.95 -0.20
C ILE A 121 5.43 -9.41 0.15
N THR A 122 4.92 -9.67 1.34
CA THR A 122 4.57 -11.04 1.80
C THR A 122 3.07 -11.26 1.91
N ARG A 123 2.26 -10.20 1.75
CA ARG A 123 0.80 -10.27 1.74
C ARG A 123 0.22 -9.24 0.77
N LEU A 124 -0.68 -9.72 -0.09
CA LEU A 124 -1.46 -8.89 -1.01
C LEU A 124 -2.95 -9.20 -0.83
N ASP A 125 -3.76 -8.17 -0.62
CA ASP A 125 -5.21 -8.28 -0.44
C ASP A 125 -5.60 -9.24 0.68
N PHE A 126 -4.88 -9.12 1.80
CA PHE A 126 -4.99 -9.97 2.99
C PHE A 126 -4.55 -11.43 2.80
N VAL A 127 -4.20 -11.83 1.58
CA VAL A 127 -3.73 -13.17 1.23
C VAL A 127 -2.20 -13.22 1.21
N SER A 128 -1.62 -14.16 1.93
CA SER A 128 -0.17 -14.38 1.94
C SER A 128 0.37 -14.68 0.54
N VAL A 129 1.59 -14.24 0.25
CA VAL A 129 2.32 -14.59 -0.96
C VAL A 129 3.13 -15.84 -0.66
N THR A 130 2.87 -16.91 -1.41
CA THR A 130 3.54 -18.20 -1.22
C THR A 130 4.89 -18.22 -1.93
N GLU A 131 5.79 -19.08 -1.47
CA GLU A 131 7.07 -19.31 -2.14
C GLU A 131 6.88 -19.89 -3.56
N SER A 132 5.85 -20.71 -3.77
CA SER A 132 5.51 -21.21 -5.11
C SER A 132 5.09 -20.10 -6.07
N GLU A 133 4.30 -19.11 -5.61
CA GLU A 133 4.02 -17.90 -6.42
C GLU A 133 5.30 -17.14 -6.73
N ARG A 134 6.19 -16.95 -5.75
CA ARG A 134 7.48 -16.26 -5.96
C ARG A 134 8.35 -16.97 -6.99
N ARG A 135 8.47 -18.30 -6.91
CA ARG A 135 9.24 -19.10 -7.88
C ARG A 135 8.68 -19.01 -9.30
N LEU A 136 7.35 -18.98 -9.45
CA LEU A 136 6.71 -18.79 -10.75
C LEU A 136 7.04 -17.41 -11.34
N LEU A 137 7.10 -16.38 -10.50
CA LEU A 137 7.42 -15.01 -10.91
C LEU A 137 8.92 -14.78 -11.20
N SER A 138 9.81 -15.65 -10.72
CA SER A 138 11.24 -15.58 -11.05
C SER A 138 11.58 -16.06 -12.47
N SER A 139 10.60 -16.57 -13.23
CA SER A 139 10.78 -17.06 -14.60
C SER A 139 10.05 -16.16 -15.62
N PRO A 140 10.77 -15.26 -16.31
CA PRO A 140 10.16 -14.30 -17.24
C PRO A 140 9.31 -14.95 -18.34
N LYS A 141 9.77 -16.09 -18.88
CA LYS A 141 9.05 -16.85 -19.90
C LYS A 141 7.70 -17.39 -19.39
N LEU A 142 7.62 -17.82 -18.13
CA LEU A 142 6.37 -18.32 -17.54
C LEU A 142 5.37 -17.19 -17.31
N ILE A 143 5.84 -16.02 -16.86
CA ILE A 143 4.98 -14.83 -16.71
C ILE A 143 4.44 -14.40 -18.07
N GLU A 144 5.30 -14.31 -19.09
CA GLU A 144 4.88 -13.89 -20.42
C GLU A 144 3.80 -14.83 -21.00
N ASN A 145 4.01 -16.15 -20.86
CA ASN A 145 3.03 -17.16 -21.27
C ASN A 145 1.72 -17.07 -20.46
N TYR A 146 1.82 -16.83 -19.14
CA TYR A 146 0.66 -16.65 -18.28
C TYR A 146 -0.17 -15.43 -18.72
N LEU A 147 0.47 -14.29 -18.95
CA LEU A 147 -0.19 -13.05 -19.38
C LEU A 147 -0.82 -13.19 -20.78
N LYS A 148 -0.15 -13.88 -21.72
CA LYS A 148 -0.70 -14.17 -23.05
C LYS A 148 -2.00 -14.99 -22.96
N ARG A 149 -2.04 -16.01 -22.10
CA ARG A 149 -3.23 -16.87 -21.88
C ARG A 149 -4.42 -16.18 -21.21
N GLN A 150 -4.22 -15.02 -20.57
CA GLN A 150 -5.34 -14.29 -19.95
C GLN A 150 -6.02 -13.30 -20.92
N LYS A 151 -5.41 -13.02 -22.08
CA LYS A 151 -5.93 -12.10 -23.11
C LYS A 151 -6.70 -12.81 -24.24
N SER A 152 -6.66 -14.15 -24.28
CA SER A 152 -7.44 -15.02 -25.18
C SER A 152 -8.68 -15.55 -24.47
#